data_AF-A0A8J3YWN2-F1
#
_entry.id   AF-A0A8J3YWN2-F1
#
_cell.length_a   1.000
_cell.length_b   1.000
_cell.length_c   1.000
_cell.angle_alpha   90.00
_cell.angle_beta   90.00
_cell.angle_gamma   90.00
#
_symmetry.space_group_name_H-M   'P 1'
#
loop_
_entity.id
_entity.type
_entity.pdbx_description
1 polymer ?
#
loop_
_entity_poly.entity_id
_entity_poly.type
_entity_poly.pdbx_seq_one_letter_code
_entity_poly.pdbx_strand_id
1 'polypeptide(L)'
;MLTALRADASQWRRVRAESFDRRTVARATALREAGDWRGACAATRIDVAVDLDDVRHRYGAGTADAIEGDLRHFAPDLLWWHLPRHVGGLRTLQPRLDVVLPPPTDRDAGPLLRIRLPKSPRGPQRLRLDVVTREELRQRRWYVTPCHTWDVRRAGELRTAWGGSATRMPLFRPDGTPLPEPERGRGEDPAAHTERVYAMLYAGEYGRAWQACGIKVVYTAPESLYRNGVGPGCPVDLIRQVRDAGRAFRTPRVSTVVGAHVAFELTEEATVARVSAPDVYREVPVRVPVDAVPVDLVLLADGSLRPGDLHPLVRAALFPGTDASPDPPPPPPARASLTRVRCGGQWHRAGVIAGAFSLPEHSAAERERERILRAVGGTSGGCFAAEQGWTEGGVRLPRALERRRREIRTRLLAGDTDFLLDGLADGSIDPRMRDGAGWTLTHMVMWVDWRRALPALLDAGAPLDAGDRIGRTPLYVAVMNGADPDLMRRLLALGADHRAGTVHGSYPSYVAHQRSDWQDLSFFPDPTSH
;
A
#
# COMPACT_ATOMS: atom_id res chain seq x y z
N MET A 1 -10.54 -20.54 16.07
CA MET A 1 -9.62 -19.38 16.24
C MET A 1 -9.40 -18.49 14.99
N LEU A 2 -9.36 -19.00 13.74
CA LEU A 2 -8.94 -18.22 12.54
C LEU A 2 -10.05 -17.44 11.79
N THR A 3 -11.32 -17.58 12.17
CA THR A 3 -12.47 -17.12 11.37
C THR A 3 -12.65 -15.60 11.33
N ALA A 4 -12.25 -14.88 12.38
CA ALA A 4 -12.36 -13.41 12.44
C ALA A 4 -11.34 -12.68 11.54
N LEU A 5 -10.20 -13.31 11.22
CA LEU A 5 -9.19 -12.77 10.31
C LEU A 5 -9.42 -13.17 8.84
N ARG A 6 -10.33 -14.12 8.58
CA ARG A 6 -10.62 -14.57 7.20
C ARG A 6 -11.28 -13.50 6.34
N ALA A 7 -11.98 -12.53 6.94
CA ALA A 7 -12.58 -11.42 6.20
C ALA A 7 -11.53 -10.64 5.39
N ASP A 8 -10.32 -10.46 5.95
CA ASP A 8 -9.22 -9.72 5.32
C ASP A 8 -8.07 -10.60 4.81
N ALA A 9 -8.02 -11.90 5.14
CA ALA A 9 -6.97 -12.82 4.67
C ALA A 9 -6.84 -12.82 3.14
N SER A 10 -7.97 -12.81 2.41
CA SER A 10 -7.97 -12.74 0.94
C SER A 10 -7.43 -11.41 0.41
N GLN A 11 -7.63 -10.31 1.13
CA GLN A 11 -7.05 -9.00 0.81
C GLN A 11 -5.54 -9.05 1.05
N TRP A 12 -5.09 -9.50 2.22
CA TRP A 12 -3.68 -9.54 2.57
C TRP A 12 -2.86 -10.50 1.72
N ARG A 13 -3.39 -11.67 1.35
CA ARG A 13 -2.75 -12.55 0.37
C ARG A 13 -2.47 -11.84 -0.95
N ARG A 14 -3.43 -11.04 -1.43
CA ARG A 14 -3.25 -10.22 -2.64
C ARG A 14 -2.27 -9.08 -2.42
N VAL A 15 -2.31 -8.41 -1.26
CA VAL A 15 -1.32 -7.38 -0.90
C VAL A 15 0.09 -7.97 -0.94
N ARG A 16 0.34 -9.15 -0.37
CA ARG A 16 1.66 -9.78 -0.41
C ARG A 16 2.10 -10.17 -1.81
N ALA A 17 1.18 -10.68 -2.63
CA ALA A 17 1.46 -11.00 -4.03
C ALA A 17 1.75 -9.77 -4.91
N GLU A 18 1.28 -8.58 -4.53
CA GLU A 18 1.31 -7.38 -5.38
C GLU A 18 2.13 -6.22 -4.81
N SER A 19 2.69 -6.32 -3.59
CA SER A 19 3.44 -5.22 -2.95
C SER A 19 4.74 -4.92 -3.70
N PHE A 20 5.53 -5.96 -3.97
CA PHE A 20 6.70 -5.93 -4.84
C PHE A 20 6.92 -7.32 -5.43
N ASP A 21 7.41 -7.37 -6.66
CA ASP A 21 7.95 -8.62 -7.18
C ASP A 21 9.33 -8.92 -6.58
N ARG A 22 9.76 -10.18 -6.65
CA ARG A 22 11.04 -10.62 -6.10
C ARG A 22 12.23 -9.90 -6.75
N ARG A 23 12.10 -9.48 -8.01
CA ARG A 23 13.14 -8.75 -8.76
C ARG A 23 13.38 -7.36 -8.17
N THR A 24 12.31 -6.65 -7.82
CA THR A 24 12.38 -5.35 -7.17
C THR A 24 13.03 -5.44 -5.80
N VAL A 25 12.64 -6.44 -5.00
CA VAL A 25 13.26 -6.73 -3.69
C VAL A 25 14.76 -7.05 -3.83
N ALA A 26 15.12 -7.92 -4.78
CA ALA A 26 16.52 -8.27 -5.05
C ALA A 26 17.34 -7.04 -5.52
N ARG A 27 16.77 -6.22 -6.41
CA ARG A 27 17.42 -4.98 -6.88
C ARG A 27 17.62 -3.98 -5.74
N ALA A 28 16.59 -3.76 -4.91
CA ALA A 28 16.69 -2.86 -3.76
C ALA A 28 17.74 -3.35 -2.75
N THR A 29 17.77 -4.66 -2.49
CA THR A 29 18.78 -5.32 -1.65
C THR A 29 20.19 -5.12 -2.18
N ALA A 30 20.43 -5.39 -3.47
CA ALA A 30 21.75 -5.21 -4.08
C ALA A 30 22.23 -3.76 -4.03
N LEU A 31 21.34 -2.79 -4.32
CA LEU A 31 21.67 -1.35 -4.23
C LEU A 31 22.03 -0.93 -2.81
N ARG A 32 21.25 -1.38 -1.81
CA ARG A 32 21.53 -1.14 -0.39
C ARG A 32 22.88 -1.73 0.03
N GLU A 33 23.18 -2.96 -0.37
CA GLU A 33 24.45 -3.63 -0.04
C GLU A 33 25.67 -2.97 -0.71
N ALA A 34 25.47 -2.34 -1.87
CA ALA A 34 26.47 -1.48 -2.51
C ALA A 34 26.60 -0.08 -1.85
N GLY A 35 25.78 0.23 -0.83
CA GLY A 35 25.73 1.54 -0.17
C GLY A 35 24.88 2.60 -0.89
N ASP A 36 24.26 2.27 -2.03
CA ASP A 36 23.38 3.15 -2.79
C ASP A 36 21.94 3.11 -2.26
N TRP A 37 21.75 3.70 -1.07
CA TRP A 37 20.43 3.81 -0.45
C TRP A 37 19.45 4.68 -1.26
N ARG A 38 19.95 5.65 -2.05
CA ARG A 38 19.11 6.48 -2.92
C ARG A 38 18.56 5.64 -4.09
N GLY A 39 19.40 4.81 -4.70
CA GLY A 39 18.99 3.83 -5.70
C GLY A 39 17.98 2.83 -5.14
N ALA A 40 18.20 2.31 -3.92
CA ALA A 40 17.26 1.41 -3.26
C ALA A 40 15.89 2.08 -3.04
N CYS A 41 15.86 3.35 -2.60
CA CYS A 41 14.63 4.15 -2.49
C CYS A 41 13.94 4.34 -3.85
N ALA A 42 14.68 4.70 -4.90
CA ALA A 42 14.13 4.88 -6.24
C ALA A 42 13.52 3.58 -6.79
N ALA A 43 14.21 2.45 -6.61
CA ALA A 43 13.72 1.12 -7.01
C ALA A 43 12.42 0.71 -6.30
N THR A 44 12.17 1.26 -5.11
CA THR A 44 11.01 0.96 -4.27
C THR A 44 10.00 2.11 -4.21
N ARG A 45 10.07 3.05 -5.18
CA ARG A 45 9.11 4.16 -5.33
C ARG A 45 9.06 5.10 -4.12
N ILE A 46 10.23 5.38 -3.54
CA ILE A 46 10.41 6.38 -2.49
C ILE A 46 11.18 7.57 -3.07
N ASP A 47 10.51 8.71 -3.16
CA ASP A 47 11.11 9.97 -3.59
C ASP A 47 11.91 10.56 -2.41
N VAL A 48 13.22 10.73 -2.60
CA VAL A 48 14.15 11.19 -1.56
C VAL A 48 14.23 12.72 -1.57
N ALA A 49 13.83 13.34 -0.47
CA ALA A 49 13.96 14.78 -0.20
C ALA A 49 14.84 15.03 1.02
N VAL A 50 15.88 14.19 1.21
CA VAL A 50 16.89 14.34 2.26
C VAL A 50 18.10 15.06 1.69
N ASP A 51 18.36 16.26 2.21
CA ASP A 51 19.55 17.07 1.94
C ASP A 51 20.51 16.96 3.13
N LEU A 52 21.59 16.19 2.96
CA LEU A 52 22.56 15.95 4.03
C LEU A 52 23.45 17.19 4.27
N ASP A 53 23.61 18.07 3.29
CA ASP A 53 24.39 19.30 3.45
C ASP A 53 23.59 20.33 4.24
N ASP A 54 22.29 20.45 3.99
CA ASP A 54 21.37 21.24 4.83
C ASP A 54 21.33 20.72 6.27
N VAL A 55 21.26 19.39 6.45
CA VAL A 55 21.33 18.78 7.79
C VAL A 55 22.66 19.10 8.47
N ARG A 56 23.78 18.98 7.75
CA ARG A 56 25.12 19.30 8.28
C ARG A 56 25.22 20.77 8.68
N HIS A 57 24.67 21.67 7.88
CA HIS A 57 24.66 23.09 8.14
C HIS A 57 23.82 23.46 9.37
N ARG A 58 22.61 22.90 9.50
CA ARG A 58 21.66 23.25 10.59
C ARG A 58 21.90 22.50 11.90
N TYR A 59 22.33 21.24 11.84
CA TYR A 59 22.39 20.34 12.98
C TYR A 59 23.78 19.74 13.23
N GLY A 60 24.79 20.14 12.45
CA GLY A 60 26.18 19.72 12.60
C GLY A 60 26.53 18.42 11.86
N ALA A 61 27.83 18.22 11.64
CA ALA A 61 28.37 17.07 10.91
C ALA A 61 28.03 15.73 11.56
N GLY A 62 28.15 15.61 12.87
CA GLY A 62 27.82 14.35 13.57
C GLY A 62 26.38 13.90 13.37
N THR A 63 25.42 14.84 13.34
CA THR A 63 24.01 14.54 13.05
C THR A 63 23.82 14.07 11.60
N ALA A 64 24.44 14.76 10.64
CA ALA A 64 24.37 14.39 9.23
C ALA A 64 24.95 13.00 8.99
N ASP A 65 26.12 12.72 9.56
CA ASP A 65 26.81 11.44 9.43
C ASP A 65 26.02 10.30 10.09
N ALA A 66 25.35 10.57 11.22
CA ALA A 66 24.46 9.60 11.86
C ALA A 66 23.21 9.30 11.02
N ILE A 67 22.59 10.32 10.42
CA ILE A 67 21.45 10.11 9.51
C ILE A 67 21.87 9.35 8.26
N GLU A 68 23.02 9.68 7.68
CA GLU A 68 23.56 8.94 6.53
C GLU A 68 23.86 7.49 6.90
N GLY A 69 24.43 7.26 8.09
CA GLY A 69 24.67 5.93 8.64
C GLY A 69 23.40 5.09 8.76
N ASP A 70 22.29 5.69 9.19
CA ASP A 70 20.99 5.02 9.22
C ASP A 70 20.45 4.74 7.81
N LEU A 71 20.58 5.70 6.89
CA LEU A 71 20.12 5.56 5.51
C LEU A 71 20.86 4.45 4.75
N ARG A 72 22.15 4.23 5.01
CA ARG A 72 22.91 3.09 4.45
C ARG A 72 22.35 1.73 4.86
N HIS A 73 21.63 1.66 5.97
CA HIS A 73 20.98 0.44 6.48
C HIS A 73 19.47 0.42 6.26
N PHE A 74 18.91 1.46 5.64
CA PHE A 74 17.49 1.54 5.33
C PHE A 74 17.11 0.50 4.26
N ALA A 75 16.17 -0.38 4.61
CA ALA A 75 15.53 -1.36 3.75
C ALA A 75 14.12 -0.85 3.37
N PRO A 76 13.99 -0.08 2.28
CA PRO A 76 12.72 0.52 1.90
C PRO A 76 11.67 -0.50 1.45
N ASP A 77 12.10 -1.60 0.83
CA ASP A 77 11.29 -2.77 0.47
C ASP A 77 10.70 -3.47 1.72
N LEU A 78 11.50 -3.60 2.78
CA LEU A 78 11.02 -4.10 4.07
C LEU A 78 10.00 -3.15 4.69
N LEU A 79 10.27 -1.83 4.69
CA LEU A 79 9.32 -0.84 5.21
C LEU A 79 7.96 -0.98 4.52
N TRP A 80 7.93 -1.02 3.18
CA TRP A 80 6.73 -1.23 2.40
C TRP A 80 5.93 -2.47 2.82
N TRP A 81 6.61 -3.56 3.17
CA TRP A 81 5.96 -4.77 3.67
C TRP A 81 5.12 -4.49 4.93
N HIS A 82 5.60 -3.62 5.81
CA HIS A 82 4.96 -3.32 7.09
C HIS A 82 4.02 -2.10 7.05
N LEU A 83 4.01 -1.31 5.97
CA LEU A 83 3.16 -0.14 5.89
C LEU A 83 1.65 -0.48 5.90
N PRO A 84 0.83 0.34 6.58
CA PRO A 84 -0.60 0.11 6.72
C PRO A 84 -1.32 0.23 5.38
N ARG A 85 -2.36 -0.59 5.22
CA ARG A 85 -3.19 -0.66 4.02
C ARG A 85 -4.56 -0.05 4.27
N HIS A 86 -5.15 0.51 3.22
CA HIS A 86 -6.50 1.05 3.28
C HIS A 86 -7.51 -0.09 3.55
N VAL A 87 -8.36 0.09 4.56
CA VAL A 87 -9.40 -0.90 4.93
C VAL A 87 -10.58 -0.79 3.96
N GLY A 88 -11.30 -1.89 3.68
CA GLY A 88 -12.49 -1.88 2.82
C GLY A 88 -12.27 -2.32 1.36
N GLY A 89 -11.39 -3.29 1.14
CA GLY A 89 -11.21 -3.96 -0.16
C GLY A 89 -10.23 -3.27 -1.12
N LEU A 90 -9.70 -2.09 -0.77
CA LEU A 90 -8.57 -1.49 -1.46
C LEU A 90 -7.26 -2.10 -0.94
N ARG A 91 -6.30 -2.31 -1.84
CA ARG A 91 -4.99 -2.93 -1.52
C ARG A 91 -3.86 -1.89 -1.41
N THR A 92 -4.21 -0.62 -1.55
CA THR A 92 -3.29 0.51 -1.55
C THR A 92 -2.91 0.92 -0.13
N LEU A 93 -1.87 1.74 -0.02
CA LEU A 93 -1.43 2.27 1.26
C LEU A 93 -2.50 3.15 1.90
N GLN A 94 -2.52 3.16 3.24
CA GLN A 94 -3.31 4.12 3.98
C GLN A 94 -2.83 5.53 3.64
N PRO A 95 -3.73 6.43 3.21
CA PRO A 95 -3.34 7.76 2.77
C PRO A 95 -3.18 8.75 3.94
N ARG A 96 -2.46 9.85 3.69
CA ARG A 96 -2.29 11.02 4.58
C ARG A 96 -1.84 10.65 5.99
N LEU A 97 -0.83 9.80 6.04
CA LEU A 97 -0.19 9.36 7.27
C LEU A 97 1.31 9.54 7.11
N ASP A 98 1.93 10.15 8.11
CA ASP A 98 3.38 10.26 8.19
C ASP A 98 3.91 9.13 9.09
N VAL A 99 4.96 8.44 8.66
CA VAL A 99 5.60 7.35 9.40
C VAL A 99 6.99 7.83 9.81
N VAL A 100 7.22 7.92 11.11
CA VAL A 100 8.50 8.38 11.65
C VAL A 100 9.39 7.18 11.91
N LEU A 101 10.63 7.26 11.43
CA LEU A 101 11.66 6.23 11.60
C LEU A 101 12.55 6.66 12.79
N PRO A 102 12.41 6.03 13.97
CA PRO A 102 13.20 6.40 15.15
C PRO A 102 14.67 5.96 14.97
N PRO A 103 15.66 6.67 15.53
CA PRO A 103 17.06 6.27 15.37
C PRO A 103 17.30 4.84 15.91
N PRO A 104 17.97 3.95 15.16
CA PRO A 104 18.25 2.57 15.55
C PRO A 104 19.18 2.45 16.76
N THR A 105 20.04 3.45 16.96
CA THR A 105 20.95 3.61 18.09
C THR A 105 20.59 4.88 18.86
N ASP A 106 20.78 4.88 20.17
CA ASP A 106 20.54 6.09 20.95
C ASP A 106 21.49 7.21 20.50
N ARG A 107 20.94 8.41 20.29
CA ARG A 107 21.69 9.60 19.90
C ARG A 107 21.03 10.86 20.45
N ASP A 108 21.77 11.96 20.43
CA ASP A 108 21.27 13.26 20.91
C ASP A 108 19.99 13.70 20.18
N ALA A 109 19.28 14.62 20.82
CA ALA A 109 18.05 15.18 20.29
C ALA A 109 18.32 15.93 18.97
N GLY A 110 18.12 15.23 17.85
CA GLY A 110 18.23 15.78 16.51
C GLY A 110 16.97 15.54 15.68
N PRO A 111 16.99 15.93 14.40
CA PRO A 111 15.91 15.63 13.50
C PRO A 111 15.82 14.12 13.21
N LEU A 112 14.64 13.69 12.78
CA LEU A 112 14.27 12.31 12.53
C LEU A 112 14.01 12.09 11.04
N LEU A 113 14.09 10.83 10.59
CA LEU A 113 13.65 10.46 9.25
C LEU A 113 12.12 10.25 9.26
N ARG A 114 11.47 10.69 8.18
CA ARG A 114 10.02 10.57 8.00
C ARG A 114 9.69 10.09 6.61
N ILE A 115 8.72 9.18 6.54
CA ILE A 115 8.10 8.67 5.33
C ILE A 115 6.68 9.21 5.24
N ARG A 116 6.37 9.95 4.19
CA ARG A 116 5.00 10.41 3.91
C ARG A 116 4.30 9.43 2.99
N LEU A 117 3.16 8.91 3.43
CA LEU A 117 2.31 8.02 2.63
C LEU A 117 1.50 8.80 1.59
N PRO A 118 0.93 8.12 0.58
CA PRO A 118 0.16 8.75 -0.49
C PRO A 118 -0.97 9.66 0.01
N LYS A 119 -1.36 10.67 -0.77
CA LYS A 119 -2.44 11.61 -0.38
C LYS A 119 -3.85 11.02 -0.55
N SER A 120 -3.98 10.02 -1.41
CA SER A 120 -5.23 9.36 -1.79
C SER A 120 -5.01 7.86 -1.98
N PRO A 121 -5.98 7.01 -1.61
CA PRO A 121 -5.86 5.56 -1.82
C PRO A 121 -5.99 5.17 -3.30
N ARG A 122 -6.35 6.10 -4.19
CA ARG A 122 -6.38 5.91 -5.65
C ARG A 122 -5.31 6.75 -6.37
N GLY A 123 -4.49 7.49 -5.63
CA GLY A 123 -3.39 8.29 -6.19
C GLY A 123 -2.11 7.49 -6.40
N PRO A 124 -1.02 8.16 -6.81
CA PRO A 124 0.30 7.56 -6.94
C PRO A 124 0.68 6.80 -5.67
N GLN A 125 1.04 5.53 -5.82
CA GLN A 125 1.56 4.71 -4.71
C GLN A 125 3.06 4.97 -4.54
N ARG A 126 3.43 6.24 -4.35
CA ARG A 126 4.79 6.72 -4.10
C ARG A 126 4.90 7.28 -2.69
N LEU A 127 6.02 6.98 -2.04
CA LEU A 127 6.35 7.51 -0.73
C LEU A 127 7.30 8.69 -0.87
N ARG A 128 7.37 9.55 0.15
CA ARG A 128 8.41 10.58 0.23
C ARG A 128 9.20 10.44 1.51
N LEU A 129 10.53 10.33 1.39
CA LEU A 129 11.47 10.31 2.51
C LEU A 129 12.03 11.71 2.72
N ASP A 130 11.91 12.25 3.92
CA ASP A 130 12.51 13.53 4.31
C ASP A 130 12.98 13.51 5.77
N VAL A 131 13.59 14.63 6.17
CA VAL A 131 14.03 14.89 7.53
C VAL A 131 13.01 15.82 8.19
N VAL A 132 12.67 15.54 9.46
CA VAL A 132 11.67 16.30 10.22
C VAL A 132 12.11 16.52 11.66
N THR A 133 11.79 17.68 12.22
CA THR A 133 11.96 17.97 13.64
C THR A 133 10.76 17.49 14.45
N ARG A 134 10.93 17.37 15.77
CA ARG A 134 9.82 16.98 16.67
C ARG A 134 8.71 18.03 16.73
N GLU A 135 9.03 19.29 16.47
CA GLU A 135 8.05 20.40 16.45
C GLU A 135 7.13 20.34 15.22
N GLU A 136 7.70 20.10 14.04
CA GLU A 136 6.96 20.00 12.77
C GLU A 136 5.98 18.83 12.74
N LEU A 137 6.21 17.78 13.54
CA LEU A 137 5.31 16.63 13.66
C LEU A 137 3.94 16.99 14.26
N ARG A 138 3.79 18.13 14.95
CA ARG A 138 2.51 18.52 15.58
C ARG A 138 1.37 18.81 14.58
N GLN A 139 1.70 19.04 13.31
CA GLN A 139 0.76 19.54 12.30
C GLN A 139 0.07 18.42 11.48
N ARG A 140 0.44 17.15 11.67
CA ARG A 140 -0.04 16.03 10.85
C ARG A 140 -0.36 14.79 11.66
N ARG A 141 -1.09 13.86 11.06
CA ARG A 141 -1.27 12.52 11.64
C ARG A 141 -0.02 11.69 11.37
N TRP A 142 0.60 11.17 12.42
CA TRP A 142 1.79 10.34 12.32
C TRP A 142 1.82 9.20 13.35
N TYR A 143 2.73 8.24 13.15
CA TYR A 143 3.14 7.23 14.13
C TYR A 143 4.62 6.88 13.99
N VAL A 144 5.21 6.29 15.03
CA VAL A 144 6.57 5.77 15.07
C VAL A 144 6.55 4.30 14.69
N THR A 145 7.29 3.91 13.66
CA THR A 145 7.42 2.50 13.27
C THR A 145 8.62 1.85 13.98
N PRO A 146 8.54 0.58 14.41
CA PRO A 146 9.68 -0.11 15.02
C PRO A 146 10.86 -0.25 14.06
N CYS A 147 12.10 -0.16 14.56
CA CYS A 147 13.31 -0.24 13.72
C CYS A 147 13.41 -1.54 12.91
N HIS A 148 12.96 -2.67 13.46
CA HIS A 148 12.97 -3.96 12.78
C HIS A 148 12.07 -4.04 11.53
N THR A 149 11.26 -3.01 11.27
CA THR A 149 10.41 -2.92 10.08
C THR A 149 11.08 -2.19 8.92
N TRP A 150 12.27 -1.62 9.09
CA TRP A 150 12.94 -0.84 8.04
C TRP A 150 14.46 -0.81 8.13
N ASP A 151 15.08 -1.12 9.27
CA ASP A 151 16.53 -1.19 9.43
C ASP A 151 16.98 -2.65 9.32
N VAL A 152 17.84 -2.95 8.34
CA VAL A 152 18.31 -4.31 8.09
C VAL A 152 19.07 -4.93 9.27
N ARG A 153 19.77 -4.11 10.07
CA ARG A 153 20.52 -4.55 11.27
C ARG A 153 19.59 -5.05 12.36
N ARG A 154 18.35 -4.54 12.38
CA ARG A 154 17.32 -4.83 13.39
C ARG A 154 16.27 -5.82 12.90
N ALA A 155 16.27 -6.20 11.61
CA ALA A 155 15.23 -7.06 11.02
C ALA A 155 15.08 -8.42 11.73
N GLY A 156 16.16 -8.98 12.29
CA GLY A 156 16.12 -10.22 13.08
C GLY A 156 15.21 -10.16 14.31
N GLU A 157 14.96 -8.97 14.86
CA GLU A 157 14.07 -8.78 16.00
C GLU A 157 12.60 -9.04 15.69
N LEU A 158 12.23 -9.15 14.40
CA LEU A 158 10.88 -9.54 13.98
C LEU A 158 10.41 -10.83 14.64
N ARG A 159 11.32 -11.78 14.86
CA ARG A 159 11.02 -13.04 15.58
C ARG A 159 10.40 -12.76 16.94
N THR A 160 11.12 -12.03 17.79
CA THR A 160 10.66 -11.70 19.14
C THR A 160 9.47 -10.75 19.09
N ALA A 161 9.47 -9.78 18.16
CA ALA A 161 8.39 -8.82 17.99
C ALA A 161 7.06 -9.50 17.65
N TRP A 162 7.11 -10.63 16.94
CA TRP A 162 5.94 -11.42 16.59
C TRP A 162 5.71 -12.57 17.57
N GLY A 163 6.35 -12.52 18.75
CA GLY A 163 6.15 -13.46 19.85
C GLY A 163 6.83 -14.83 19.68
N GLY A 164 7.78 -14.94 18.75
CA GLY A 164 8.60 -16.14 18.56
C GLY A 164 9.55 -16.40 19.73
N SER A 165 9.83 -17.68 19.95
CA SER A 165 10.91 -18.13 20.82
C SER A 165 12.22 -18.30 20.04
N ALA A 166 13.30 -18.66 20.74
CA ALA A 166 14.57 -19.02 20.10
C ALA A 166 14.44 -20.20 19.11
N THR A 167 13.45 -21.07 19.30
CA THR A 167 13.32 -22.33 18.54
C THR A 167 12.16 -22.35 17.56
N ARG A 168 11.11 -21.53 17.75
CA ARG A 168 9.90 -21.57 16.89
C ARG A 168 9.12 -20.26 16.90
N MET A 169 8.33 -20.04 15.85
CA MET A 169 7.30 -18.99 15.84
C MET A 169 5.99 -19.49 16.46
N PRO A 170 5.15 -18.62 17.04
CA PRO A 170 3.81 -19.01 17.47
C PRO A 170 3.01 -19.52 16.28
N LEU A 171 2.17 -20.54 16.52
CA LEU A 171 1.41 -21.29 15.52
C LEU A 171 2.24 -22.27 14.68
N PHE A 172 3.53 -22.43 14.95
CA PHE A 172 4.41 -23.34 14.22
C PHE A 172 5.25 -24.20 15.17
N ARG A 173 5.61 -25.39 14.69
CA ARG A 173 6.65 -26.24 15.27
C ARG A 173 8.04 -25.69 14.96
N PRO A 174 9.10 -26.15 15.64
CA PRO A 174 10.48 -25.73 15.34
C PRO A 174 10.93 -25.97 13.89
N ASP A 175 10.36 -26.98 13.23
CA ASP A 175 10.60 -27.28 11.81
C ASP A 175 9.82 -26.37 10.83
N GLY A 176 9.05 -25.40 11.35
CA GLY A 176 8.24 -24.48 10.55
C GLY A 176 6.90 -25.04 10.09
N THR A 177 6.53 -26.28 10.46
CA THR A 177 5.21 -26.83 10.14
C THR A 177 4.12 -26.23 11.03
N PRO A 178 2.88 -26.02 10.51
CA PRO A 178 1.78 -25.48 11.32
C PRO A 178 1.46 -26.35 12.54
N LEU A 179 1.32 -25.71 13.70
CA LEU A 179 0.95 -26.34 14.97
C LEU A 179 -0.58 -26.54 15.04
N PRO A 180 -1.09 -27.76 15.29
CA PRO A 180 -2.53 -28.03 15.44
C PRO A 180 -3.14 -27.25 16.61
N GLU A 181 -4.41 -26.84 16.47
CA GLU A 181 -5.11 -26.03 17.48
C GLU A 181 -5.06 -26.61 18.91
N PRO A 182 -5.21 -27.93 19.14
CA PRO A 182 -5.14 -28.51 20.50
C PRO A 182 -3.77 -28.43 21.18
N GLU A 183 -2.69 -28.26 20.41
CA GLU A 183 -1.30 -28.18 20.90
C GLU A 183 -0.87 -26.73 21.19
N ARG A 184 -1.59 -25.73 20.68
CA ARG A 184 -1.26 -24.32 20.84
C ARG A 184 -1.35 -23.89 22.30
N GLY A 185 -0.40 -23.08 22.73
CA GLY A 185 -0.33 -22.53 24.07
C GLY A 185 0.17 -23.51 25.13
N ARG A 186 0.61 -24.72 24.75
CA ARG A 186 1.24 -25.68 25.67
C ARG A 186 2.72 -25.38 25.81
N GLY A 187 3.22 -25.39 27.05
CA GLY A 187 4.62 -25.13 27.38
C GLY A 187 4.88 -23.69 27.87
N GLU A 188 6.12 -23.46 28.30
CA GLU A 188 6.57 -22.23 28.94
C GLU A 188 7.38 -21.30 28.01
N ASP A 189 7.55 -21.69 26.74
CA ASP A 189 8.30 -20.89 25.79
C ASP A 189 7.52 -19.60 25.36
N PRO A 190 8.22 -18.54 24.89
CA PRO A 190 7.57 -17.30 24.45
C PRO A 190 6.50 -17.45 23.36
N ALA A 191 6.66 -18.41 22.45
CA ALA A 191 5.67 -18.69 21.41
C ALA A 191 4.41 -19.34 21.99
N ALA A 192 4.55 -20.24 22.97
CA ALA A 192 3.41 -20.80 23.72
C ALA A 192 2.69 -19.71 24.51
N HIS A 193 3.42 -18.80 25.18
CA HIS A 193 2.82 -17.64 25.83
C HIS A 193 2.03 -16.78 24.83
N THR A 194 2.63 -16.47 23.68
CA THR A 194 1.99 -15.69 22.61
C THR A 194 0.72 -16.36 22.07
N GLU A 195 0.72 -17.68 21.90
CA GLU A 195 -0.46 -18.45 21.48
C GLU A 195 -1.61 -18.33 22.50
N ARG A 196 -1.30 -18.30 23.81
CA ARG A 196 -2.31 -18.03 24.85
C ARG A 196 -2.85 -16.61 24.77
N VAL A 197 -1.99 -15.61 24.51
CA VAL A 197 -2.41 -14.22 24.28
C VAL A 197 -3.35 -14.14 23.08
N TYR A 198 -3.02 -14.81 21.98
CA TYR A 198 -3.88 -14.86 20.80
C TYR A 198 -5.24 -15.48 21.13
N ALA A 199 -5.27 -16.62 21.83
CA ALA A 199 -6.51 -17.26 22.26
C ALA A 199 -7.40 -16.31 23.09
N MET A 200 -6.82 -15.56 24.04
CA MET A 200 -7.56 -14.54 24.82
C MET A 200 -8.12 -13.43 23.94
N LEU A 201 -7.35 -12.90 22.98
CA LEU A 201 -7.83 -11.89 22.04
C LEU A 201 -9.03 -12.40 21.22
N TYR A 202 -8.99 -13.65 20.76
CA TYR A 202 -10.09 -14.25 20.00
C TYR A 202 -11.32 -14.58 20.83
N ALA A 203 -11.15 -14.83 22.13
CA ALA A 203 -12.26 -14.99 23.07
C ALA A 203 -12.90 -13.63 23.46
N GLY A 204 -12.37 -12.51 22.98
CA GLY A 204 -12.79 -11.17 23.40
C GLY A 204 -12.27 -10.75 24.78
N GLU A 205 -11.32 -11.50 25.34
CA GLU A 205 -10.73 -11.26 26.67
C GLU A 205 -9.56 -10.25 26.59
N TYR A 206 -9.77 -9.11 25.93
CA TYR A 206 -8.72 -8.13 25.59
C TYR A 206 -7.93 -7.64 26.81
N GLY A 207 -8.60 -7.36 27.94
CA GLY A 207 -7.94 -6.94 29.17
C GLY A 207 -6.98 -7.99 29.73
N ARG A 208 -7.38 -9.28 29.71
CA ARG A 208 -6.52 -10.39 30.14
C ARG A 208 -5.34 -10.59 29.20
N ALA A 209 -5.56 -10.45 27.88
CA ALA A 209 -4.48 -10.53 26.90
C ALA A 209 -3.40 -9.46 27.15
N TRP A 210 -3.80 -8.22 27.44
CA TRP A 210 -2.87 -7.13 27.75
C TRP A 210 -2.15 -7.34 29.09
N GLN A 211 -2.86 -7.80 30.11
CA GLN A 211 -2.26 -8.15 31.41
C GLN A 211 -1.25 -9.28 31.30
N ALA A 212 -1.51 -10.29 30.45
CA ALA A 212 -0.57 -11.38 30.20
C ALA A 212 0.75 -10.88 29.59
N CYS A 213 0.72 -9.79 28.82
CA CYS A 213 1.91 -9.11 28.31
C CYS A 213 2.52 -8.11 29.31
N GLY A 214 2.10 -8.11 30.58
CA GLY A 214 2.62 -7.22 31.63
C GLY A 214 2.08 -5.79 31.58
N ILE A 215 1.01 -5.53 30.84
CA ILE A 215 0.41 -4.20 30.72
C ILE A 215 -0.77 -4.07 31.69
N LYS A 216 -0.60 -3.26 32.74
CA LYS A 216 -1.69 -2.93 33.66
C LYS A 216 -2.61 -1.89 33.00
N VAL A 217 -3.81 -2.30 32.64
CA VAL A 217 -4.83 -1.42 32.05
C VAL A 217 -5.65 -0.76 33.16
N VAL A 218 -5.68 0.57 33.16
CA VAL A 218 -6.47 1.39 34.08
C VAL A 218 -7.45 2.23 33.27
N TYR A 219 -8.73 2.13 33.61
CA TYR A 219 -9.82 2.80 32.90
C TYR A 219 -10.21 4.09 33.62
N THR A 220 -10.24 5.24 32.91
CA THR A 220 -10.49 6.54 33.56
C THR A 220 -11.97 6.90 33.69
N ALA A 221 -12.90 6.21 33.00
CA ALA A 221 -14.35 6.31 33.24
C ALA A 221 -15.08 5.05 32.74
N PRO A 222 -16.02 4.44 33.50
CA PRO A 222 -16.71 3.21 33.11
C PRO A 222 -17.49 3.32 31.79
N GLU A 223 -18.03 4.50 31.48
CA GLU A 223 -18.86 4.76 30.29
C GLU A 223 -18.05 4.87 28.98
N SER A 224 -16.75 5.19 29.09
CA SER A 224 -15.89 5.55 27.95
C SER A 224 -15.39 4.34 27.13
N LEU A 225 -15.64 3.11 27.58
CA LEU A 225 -15.05 1.90 27.01
C LEU A 225 -16.06 0.94 26.39
N TYR A 226 -17.33 1.07 26.79
CA TYR A 226 -18.34 0.05 26.53
C TYR A 226 -19.24 0.31 25.32
N ARG A 227 -19.04 1.39 24.57
CA ARG A 227 -19.78 1.55 23.31
C ARG A 227 -19.19 0.79 22.13
N ASN A 228 -17.95 0.28 22.18
CA ASN A 228 -17.36 -0.47 21.06
C ASN A 228 -16.37 -1.62 21.40
N GLY A 229 -16.03 -1.88 22.67
CA GLY A 229 -14.95 -2.82 23.00
C GLY A 229 -13.57 -2.25 22.63
N VAL A 230 -12.57 -2.47 23.48
CA VAL A 230 -11.17 -2.29 23.06
C VAL A 230 -10.98 -3.19 21.84
N GLY A 231 -10.65 -2.63 20.68
CA GLY A 231 -10.48 -3.41 19.46
C GLY A 231 -9.35 -4.45 19.60
N PRO A 232 -9.18 -5.36 18.62
CA PRO A 232 -8.31 -6.55 18.70
C PRO A 232 -6.80 -6.25 18.56
N GLY A 233 -6.31 -5.12 19.10
CA GLY A 233 -4.90 -4.75 19.06
C GLY A 233 -4.05 -5.74 19.84
N CYS A 234 -3.06 -6.33 19.17
CA CYS A 234 -2.18 -7.34 19.76
C CYS A 234 -1.14 -6.67 20.68
N PRO A 235 -1.12 -6.96 22.00
CA PRO A 235 -0.20 -6.34 22.93
C PRO A 235 1.21 -6.96 22.93
N VAL A 236 1.42 -8.02 22.14
CA VAL A 236 2.73 -8.69 22.00
C VAL A 236 3.75 -7.66 21.52
N ASP A 237 4.90 -7.60 22.20
CA ASP A 237 5.98 -6.65 21.95
C ASP A 237 5.67 -5.15 22.20
N LEU A 238 4.44 -4.80 22.56
CA LEU A 238 4.00 -3.42 22.68
C LEU A 238 4.80 -2.64 23.74
N ILE A 239 5.12 -3.24 24.89
CA ILE A 239 5.94 -2.60 25.92
C ILE A 239 7.30 -2.16 25.36
N ARG A 240 7.94 -3.02 24.55
CA ARG A 240 9.23 -2.69 23.95
C ARG A 240 9.09 -1.53 22.96
N GLN A 241 8.07 -1.57 22.10
CA GLN A 241 7.80 -0.49 21.13
C GLN A 241 7.53 0.85 21.81
N VAL A 242 6.72 0.85 22.87
CA VAL A 242 6.43 2.06 23.68
C VAL A 242 7.71 2.60 24.31
N ARG A 243 8.56 1.74 24.88
CA ARG A 243 9.84 2.15 25.48
C ARG A 243 10.84 2.66 24.44
N ASP A 244 10.94 2.00 23.29
CA ASP A 244 11.79 2.44 22.16
C ASP A 244 11.35 3.83 21.67
N ALA A 245 10.04 4.05 21.50
CA ALA A 245 9.49 5.35 21.14
C ALA A 245 9.75 6.41 22.22
N GLY A 246 9.55 6.07 23.51
CA GLY A 246 9.82 6.97 24.64
C GLY A 246 11.28 7.43 24.67
N ARG A 247 12.22 6.52 24.44
CA ARG A 247 13.66 6.85 24.31
C ARG A 247 13.94 7.75 23.11
N ALA A 248 13.49 7.37 21.92
CA ALA A 248 13.73 8.10 20.68
C ALA A 248 13.20 9.54 20.73
N PHE A 249 12.11 9.77 21.45
CA PHE A 249 11.47 11.08 21.58
C PHE A 249 11.74 11.77 22.92
N ARG A 250 12.56 11.18 23.80
CA ARG A 250 12.88 11.70 25.14
C ARG A 250 11.63 12.08 25.94
N THR A 251 10.63 11.20 25.92
CA THR A 251 9.36 11.42 26.61
C THR A 251 8.99 10.20 27.47
N PRO A 252 8.49 10.41 28.70
CA PRO A 252 7.92 9.34 29.52
C PRO A 252 6.48 8.99 29.09
N ARG A 253 5.90 9.75 28.16
CA ARG A 253 4.51 9.59 27.68
C ARG A 253 4.47 9.23 26.21
N VAL A 254 3.85 8.09 25.93
CA VAL A 254 3.62 7.54 24.59
C VAL A 254 2.16 7.10 24.51
N SER A 255 1.55 7.08 23.33
CA SER A 255 0.19 6.57 23.17
C SER A 255 0.04 5.63 21.99
N THR A 256 -1.10 4.94 21.98
CA THR A 256 -1.62 4.20 20.84
C THR A 256 -3.12 4.42 20.70
N VAL A 257 -3.70 3.94 19.60
CA VAL A 257 -5.14 4.00 19.35
C VAL A 257 -5.65 2.61 18.97
N VAL A 258 -6.48 2.01 19.84
CA VAL A 258 -7.09 0.68 19.65
C VAL A 258 -8.59 0.75 19.94
N GLY A 259 -9.36 1.34 19.04
CA GLY A 259 -10.78 1.67 19.28
C GLY A 259 -11.00 2.79 20.33
N ALA A 260 -10.00 3.07 21.17
CA ALA A 260 -9.91 4.18 22.12
C ALA A 260 -8.46 4.70 22.18
N HIS A 261 -8.24 5.89 22.77
CA HIS A 261 -6.90 6.40 23.03
C HIS A 261 -6.33 5.75 24.29
N VAL A 262 -5.13 5.15 24.16
CA VAL A 262 -4.43 4.51 25.27
C VAL A 262 -3.11 5.24 25.48
N ALA A 263 -2.97 5.89 26.63
CA ALA A 263 -1.75 6.56 27.04
C ALA A 263 -0.93 5.64 27.96
N PHE A 264 0.36 5.54 27.68
CA PHE A 264 1.33 4.84 28.51
C PHE A 264 2.14 5.85 29.30
N GLU A 265 2.23 5.61 30.60
CA GLU A 265 3.27 6.22 31.43
C GLU A 265 4.37 5.20 31.66
N LEU A 266 5.56 5.56 31.19
CA LEU A 266 6.76 4.77 31.36
C LEU A 266 7.37 5.09 32.73
N THR A 267 7.26 4.17 33.69
CA THR A 267 8.03 4.22 34.94
C THR A 267 9.10 3.13 34.94
N GLU A 268 10.07 3.24 35.84
CA GLU A 268 11.14 2.23 36.01
C GLU A 268 10.57 0.87 36.46
N GLU A 269 9.49 0.89 37.25
CA GLU A 269 8.91 -0.29 37.92
C GLU A 269 7.77 -0.95 37.13
N ALA A 270 6.99 -0.20 36.33
CA ALA A 270 5.83 -0.73 35.62
C ALA A 270 5.48 0.06 34.36
N THR A 271 4.85 -0.61 33.38
CA THR A 271 4.20 0.07 32.24
C THR A 271 2.70 0.13 32.51
N VAL A 272 2.21 1.31 32.92
CA VAL A 272 0.79 1.53 33.19
C VAL A 272 0.14 2.13 31.95
N ALA A 273 -0.86 1.44 31.41
CA ALA A 273 -1.67 1.91 30.30
C ALA A 273 -2.97 2.52 30.86
N ARG A 274 -3.15 3.83 30.71
CA ARG A 274 -4.40 4.51 31.02
C ARG A 274 -5.21 4.68 29.75
N VAL A 275 -6.45 4.20 29.78
CA VAL A 275 -7.38 4.31 28.66
C VAL A 275 -8.38 5.41 28.97
N SER A 276 -8.52 6.33 28.02
CA SER A 276 -9.42 7.50 28.14
C SER A 276 -10.19 7.73 26.85
N ALA A 277 -11.30 8.47 26.95
CA ALA A 277 -12.08 8.85 25.79
C ALA A 277 -11.25 9.77 24.84
N PRO A 278 -11.46 9.69 23.52
CA PRO A 278 -10.63 10.41 22.53
C PRO A 278 -10.58 11.94 22.70
N ASP A 279 -11.58 12.51 23.37
CA ASP A 279 -11.82 13.93 23.62
C ASP A 279 -11.13 14.47 24.89
N VAL A 280 -10.58 13.59 25.74
CA VAL A 280 -10.01 13.97 27.05
C VAL A 280 -8.57 14.50 26.95
N TYR A 281 -7.83 14.20 25.87
CA TYR A 281 -6.46 14.66 25.69
C TYR A 281 -6.36 15.77 24.63
N ARG A 282 -5.94 16.97 25.06
CA ARG A 282 -5.61 18.12 24.18
C ARG A 282 -4.22 18.03 23.55
N GLU A 283 -3.30 17.27 24.16
CA GLU A 283 -1.97 17.03 23.63
C GLU A 283 -1.88 15.62 23.05
N VAL A 284 -1.34 15.48 21.83
CA VAL A 284 -1.15 14.18 21.17
C VAL A 284 0.30 13.72 21.44
N PRO A 285 0.53 12.83 22.42
CA PRO A 285 1.87 12.29 22.67
C PRO A 285 2.34 11.42 21.49
N VAL A 286 3.61 11.02 21.55
CA VAL A 286 4.25 10.14 20.56
C VAL A 286 3.41 8.90 20.35
N ARG A 287 3.03 8.61 19.10
CA ARG A 287 2.11 7.50 18.80
C ARG A 287 2.87 6.28 18.28
N VAL A 288 2.61 5.11 18.86
CA VAL A 288 2.99 3.81 18.31
C VAL A 288 1.76 3.08 17.75
N PRO A 289 1.87 2.41 16.60
CA PRO A 289 0.77 1.61 16.05
C PRO A 289 0.60 0.35 16.90
N VAL A 290 -0.64 -0.14 17.01
CA VAL A 290 -0.92 -1.47 17.55
C VAL A 290 -1.74 -2.18 16.50
N ASP A 291 -1.08 -3.08 15.79
CA ASP A 291 -1.72 -3.90 14.77
C ASP A 291 -2.47 -5.08 15.41
N ALA A 292 -3.35 -5.70 14.63
CA ALA A 292 -3.88 -7.02 14.96
C ALA A 292 -2.74 -8.06 14.98
N VAL A 293 -3.06 -9.30 15.37
CA VAL A 293 -2.15 -10.45 15.24
C VAL A 293 -1.47 -10.41 13.86
N PRO A 294 -0.12 -10.57 13.76
CA PRO A 294 0.59 -10.46 12.49
C PRO A 294 -0.06 -11.33 11.41
N VAL A 295 -0.66 -10.69 10.41
CA VAL A 295 -1.48 -11.36 9.40
C VAL A 295 -0.71 -12.41 8.61
N ASP A 296 0.60 -12.22 8.45
CA ASP A 296 1.45 -13.16 7.74
C ASP A 296 1.53 -14.51 8.48
N LEU A 297 1.58 -14.53 9.82
CA LEU A 297 1.54 -15.79 10.59
C LEU A 297 0.22 -16.54 10.40
N VAL A 298 -0.87 -15.80 10.27
CA VAL A 298 -2.21 -16.35 10.07
C VAL A 298 -2.33 -16.96 8.67
N LEU A 299 -1.83 -16.25 7.64
CA LEU A 299 -1.79 -16.74 6.26
C LEU A 299 -0.84 -17.92 6.07
N LEU A 300 0.26 -17.98 6.82
CA LEU A 300 1.18 -19.11 6.82
C LEU A 300 0.53 -20.33 7.49
N ALA A 301 -0.14 -20.12 8.64
CA ALA A 301 -0.77 -21.20 9.40
C ALA A 301 -1.96 -21.84 8.68
N ASP A 302 -2.64 -21.11 7.79
CA ASP A 302 -3.73 -21.63 6.95
C ASP A 302 -3.29 -22.09 5.55
N GLY A 303 -2.00 -21.97 5.22
CA GLY A 303 -1.42 -22.36 3.94
C GLY A 303 -1.71 -21.40 2.76
N SER A 304 -2.34 -20.25 3.00
CA SER A 304 -2.57 -19.22 1.99
C SER A 304 -1.27 -18.53 1.53
N LEU A 305 -0.25 -18.55 2.38
CA LEU A 305 1.09 -18.06 2.13
C LEU A 305 2.09 -19.17 2.46
N ARG A 306 3.17 -19.28 1.71
CA ARG A 306 4.31 -20.17 2.03
C ARG A 306 5.47 -19.34 2.55
N PRO A 307 6.40 -19.90 3.35
CA PRO A 307 7.58 -19.17 3.81
C PRO A 307 8.37 -18.52 2.66
N GLY A 308 8.45 -19.18 1.50
CA GLY A 308 9.09 -18.61 0.31
C GLY A 308 8.39 -17.38 -0.27
N ASP A 309 7.10 -17.18 -0.01
CA ASP A 309 6.34 -16.02 -0.49
C ASP A 309 6.53 -14.79 0.43
N LEU A 310 7.21 -14.93 1.57
CA LEU A 310 7.57 -13.82 2.45
C LEU A 310 8.72 -12.98 1.87
N HIS A 311 8.78 -11.72 2.29
CA HIS A 311 9.96 -10.88 2.12
C HIS A 311 11.22 -11.60 2.69
N PRO A 312 12.38 -11.57 2.01
CA PRO A 312 13.58 -12.31 2.43
C PRO A 312 14.01 -12.03 3.88
N LEU A 313 14.04 -10.77 4.30
CA LEU A 313 14.37 -10.40 5.69
C LEU A 313 13.33 -10.89 6.71
N VAL A 314 12.04 -10.92 6.33
CA VAL A 314 10.97 -11.45 7.19
C VAL A 314 11.11 -12.96 7.29
N ARG A 315 11.32 -13.66 6.17
CA ARG A 315 11.56 -15.11 6.16
C ARG A 315 12.77 -15.48 7.02
N ALA A 316 13.89 -14.79 6.83
CA ALA A 316 15.12 -15.05 7.57
C ALA A 316 14.94 -14.89 9.09
N ALA A 317 14.17 -13.88 9.51
CA ALA A 317 13.87 -13.68 10.93
C ALA A 317 12.94 -14.79 11.48
N LEU A 318 11.87 -15.13 10.77
CA LEU A 318 10.83 -16.04 11.26
C LEU A 318 11.19 -17.54 11.13
N PHE A 319 11.91 -17.93 10.07
CA PHE A 319 12.24 -19.32 9.75
C PHE A 319 13.71 -19.46 9.29
N PRO A 320 14.68 -19.23 10.18
CA PRO A 320 16.11 -19.36 9.85
C PRO A 320 16.39 -20.79 9.39
N GLY A 321 17.17 -20.92 8.31
CA GLY A 321 17.52 -22.23 7.73
C GLY A 321 16.49 -22.78 6.73
N THR A 322 15.37 -22.11 6.46
CA THR A 322 14.59 -22.42 5.25
C THR A 322 15.24 -21.77 4.02
N ASP A 323 15.74 -22.61 3.11
CA ASP A 323 16.27 -22.15 1.83
C ASP A 323 15.21 -21.39 1.04
N ALA A 324 15.67 -20.40 0.27
CA ALA A 324 14.82 -19.76 -0.71
C ALA A 324 14.35 -20.84 -1.70
N SER A 325 13.07 -21.21 -1.66
CA SER A 325 12.52 -22.08 -2.70
C SER A 325 12.78 -21.42 -4.06
N PRO A 326 13.37 -22.14 -5.04
CA PRO A 326 13.70 -21.57 -6.34
C PRO A 326 12.45 -20.97 -6.96
N ASP A 327 12.63 -19.86 -7.68
CA ASP A 327 11.52 -19.16 -8.33
C ASP A 327 10.70 -20.14 -9.17
N PRO A 328 9.36 -20.17 -9.03
CA PRO A 328 8.57 -20.66 -10.14
C PRO A 328 8.92 -19.76 -11.34
N PRO A 329 9.21 -20.34 -12.53
CA PRO A 329 9.57 -19.54 -13.69
C PRO A 329 8.48 -18.48 -13.91
N PRO A 330 8.85 -17.25 -14.32
CA PRO A 330 7.86 -16.22 -14.61
C PRO A 330 6.80 -16.84 -15.51
N PRO A 331 5.49 -16.64 -15.23
CA PRO A 331 4.48 -17.11 -16.14
C PRO A 331 4.85 -16.56 -17.52
N PRO A 332 4.88 -17.41 -18.56
CA PRO A 332 5.25 -16.95 -19.89
C PRO A 332 4.40 -15.72 -20.20
N PRO A 333 4.96 -14.68 -20.85
CA PRO A 333 4.19 -13.51 -21.22
C PRO A 333 2.91 -14.02 -21.87
N ALA A 334 1.76 -13.52 -21.41
CA ALA A 334 0.48 -13.91 -21.96
C ALA A 334 0.45 -13.45 -23.43
N ARG A 335 1.03 -14.27 -24.31
CA ARG A 335 0.97 -14.11 -25.76
C ARG A 335 -0.50 -13.95 -26.07
N ALA A 336 -0.85 -12.86 -26.76
CA ALA A 336 -2.20 -12.45 -27.11
C ALA A 336 -3.14 -13.66 -27.27
N SER A 337 -3.80 -14.05 -26.17
CA SER A 337 -4.65 -15.22 -26.18
C SER A 337 -6.06 -14.71 -26.37
N LEU A 338 -6.49 -14.72 -27.63
CA LEU A 338 -7.89 -14.54 -27.97
C LEU A 338 -8.75 -15.41 -27.04
N THR A 339 -9.73 -14.79 -26.40
CA THR A 339 -10.67 -15.46 -25.52
C THR A 339 -11.88 -15.92 -26.32
N ARG A 340 -12.43 -17.09 -25.99
CA ARG A 340 -13.67 -17.57 -26.58
C ARG A 340 -14.87 -16.82 -25.99
N VAL A 341 -15.70 -16.27 -26.86
CA VAL A 341 -16.94 -15.54 -26.52
C VAL A 341 -18.11 -16.20 -27.23
N ARG A 342 -19.23 -16.36 -26.52
CA ARG A 342 -20.47 -16.88 -27.11
C ARG A 342 -21.16 -15.74 -27.87
N CYS A 343 -21.37 -15.90 -29.17
CA CYS A 343 -21.99 -14.89 -30.03
C CYS A 343 -22.96 -15.58 -31.00
N GLY A 344 -24.23 -15.17 -31.02
CA GLY A 344 -25.22 -15.77 -31.93
C GLY A 344 -25.36 -17.30 -31.84
N GLY A 345 -25.13 -17.91 -30.66
CA GLY A 345 -25.13 -19.37 -30.52
C GLY A 345 -23.88 -20.09 -31.05
N GLN A 346 -22.83 -19.36 -31.44
CA GLN A 346 -21.53 -19.89 -31.84
C GLN A 346 -20.40 -19.39 -30.91
N TRP A 347 -19.24 -20.04 -30.97
CA TRP A 347 -18.05 -19.63 -30.22
C TRP A 347 -17.12 -18.84 -31.15
N HIS A 348 -16.94 -17.56 -30.87
CA HIS A 348 -16.01 -16.68 -31.59
C HIS A 348 -14.79 -16.37 -30.72
N ARG A 349 -13.77 -15.77 -31.33
CA ARG A 349 -12.58 -15.30 -30.64
C ARG A 349 -12.63 -13.78 -30.51
N ALA A 350 -12.20 -13.28 -29.36
CA ALA A 350 -12.12 -11.84 -29.10
C ALA A 350 -10.94 -11.54 -28.17
N GLY A 351 -10.25 -10.43 -28.42
CA GLY A 351 -9.13 -10.00 -27.58
C GLY A 351 -8.28 -8.95 -28.27
N VAL A 352 -7.20 -8.54 -27.61
CA VAL A 352 -6.27 -7.54 -28.16
C VAL A 352 -5.31 -8.20 -29.15
N ILE A 353 -5.26 -7.68 -30.37
CA ILE A 353 -4.28 -8.02 -31.40
C ILE A 353 -3.70 -6.71 -31.92
N ALA A 354 -2.37 -6.61 -32.01
CA ALA A 354 -1.67 -5.45 -32.57
C ALA A 354 -2.19 -4.11 -32.00
N GLY A 355 -2.35 -4.06 -30.67
CA GLY A 355 -2.75 -2.85 -29.95
C GLY A 355 -4.23 -2.50 -30.03
N ALA A 356 -5.09 -3.33 -30.62
CA ALA A 356 -6.52 -3.06 -30.70
C ALA A 356 -7.37 -4.26 -30.32
N PHE A 357 -8.49 -4.02 -29.63
CA PHE A 357 -9.52 -5.05 -29.48
C PHE A 357 -10.04 -5.50 -30.85
N SER A 358 -9.96 -6.80 -31.10
CA SER A 358 -10.23 -7.44 -32.37
C SER A 358 -11.24 -8.56 -32.22
N LEU A 359 -12.08 -8.68 -33.25
CA LEU A 359 -13.12 -9.68 -33.43
C LEU A 359 -12.87 -10.38 -34.77
N PRO A 360 -11.94 -11.37 -34.86
CA PRO A 360 -11.49 -11.93 -36.14
C PRO A 360 -12.62 -12.55 -36.97
N GLU A 361 -13.66 -13.05 -36.34
CA GLU A 361 -14.83 -13.64 -36.99
C GLU A 361 -15.90 -12.61 -37.43
N HIS A 362 -15.65 -11.30 -37.28
CA HIS A 362 -16.59 -10.24 -37.68
C HIS A 362 -15.95 -9.23 -38.65
N SER A 363 -16.65 -8.95 -39.74
CA SER A 363 -16.26 -7.95 -40.74
C SER A 363 -16.42 -6.51 -40.22
N ALA A 364 -15.70 -5.57 -40.84
CA ALA A 364 -15.85 -4.15 -40.52
C ALA A 364 -17.29 -3.65 -40.73
N ALA A 365 -17.99 -4.14 -41.76
CA ALA A 365 -19.37 -3.77 -42.05
C ALA A 365 -20.36 -4.27 -40.98
N GLU A 366 -20.12 -5.45 -40.39
CA GLU A 366 -20.93 -5.95 -39.27
C GLU A 366 -20.68 -5.15 -38.00
N ARG A 367 -19.42 -4.81 -37.72
CA ARG A 367 -19.04 -3.95 -36.58
C ARG A 367 -19.67 -2.56 -36.69
N GLU A 368 -19.70 -1.99 -37.90
CA GLU A 368 -20.33 -0.69 -38.13
C GLU A 368 -21.84 -0.75 -37.99
N ARG A 369 -22.49 -1.78 -38.57
CA ARG A 369 -23.93 -2.01 -38.38
C ARG A 369 -24.30 -2.09 -36.90
N GLU A 370 -23.53 -2.84 -36.13
CA GLU A 370 -23.77 -2.96 -34.69
C GLU A 370 -23.55 -1.63 -33.95
N ARG A 371 -22.51 -0.87 -34.32
CA ARG A 371 -22.27 0.47 -33.76
C ARG A 371 -23.45 1.40 -34.00
N ILE A 372 -24.00 1.41 -35.22
CA ILE A 372 -25.19 2.20 -35.56
C ILE A 372 -26.41 1.74 -34.77
N LEU A 373 -26.65 0.42 -34.70
CA LEU A 373 -27.76 -0.14 -33.91
C LEU A 373 -27.70 0.31 -32.44
N ARG A 374 -26.52 0.32 -31.84
CA ARG A 374 -26.33 0.85 -30.48
C ARG A 374 -26.60 2.34 -30.38
N ALA A 375 -26.12 3.12 -31.35
CA ALA A 375 -26.30 4.58 -31.34
C ALA A 375 -27.78 4.98 -31.34
N VAL A 376 -28.67 4.13 -31.88
CA VAL A 376 -30.13 4.33 -31.87
C VAL A 376 -30.85 3.61 -30.71
N GLY A 377 -30.13 3.13 -29.70
CA GLY A 377 -30.69 2.52 -28.48
C GLY A 377 -30.79 0.99 -28.49
N GLY A 378 -30.24 0.32 -29.50
CA GLY A 378 -30.14 -1.14 -29.55
C GLY A 378 -29.16 -1.71 -28.52
N THR A 379 -29.38 -2.96 -28.10
CA THR A 379 -28.48 -3.68 -27.19
C THR A 379 -27.52 -4.58 -27.97
N SER A 380 -26.23 -4.53 -27.62
CA SER A 380 -25.24 -5.46 -28.17
C SER A 380 -25.12 -6.72 -27.32
N GLY A 381 -25.05 -7.86 -28.01
CA GLY A 381 -24.76 -9.18 -27.41
C GLY A 381 -23.39 -9.71 -27.81
N GLY A 382 -22.93 -10.77 -27.12
CA GLY A 382 -21.77 -11.56 -27.52
C GLY A 382 -20.48 -10.76 -27.72
N CYS A 383 -19.88 -10.87 -28.91
CA CYS A 383 -18.59 -10.27 -29.24
C CYS A 383 -18.61 -8.73 -29.18
N PHE A 384 -19.70 -8.10 -29.64
CA PHE A 384 -19.81 -6.65 -29.64
C PHE A 384 -20.03 -6.07 -28.24
N ALA A 385 -20.71 -6.82 -27.36
CA ALA A 385 -20.80 -6.48 -25.94
C ALA A 385 -19.43 -6.56 -25.24
N ALA A 386 -18.61 -7.55 -25.62
CA ALA A 386 -17.25 -7.68 -25.10
C ALA A 386 -16.34 -6.54 -25.58
N GLU A 387 -16.44 -6.16 -26.86
CA GLU A 387 -15.73 -4.99 -27.41
C GLU A 387 -16.14 -3.71 -26.68
N GLN A 388 -17.46 -3.46 -26.54
CA GLN A 388 -17.97 -2.31 -25.82
C GLN A 388 -17.47 -2.26 -24.37
N GLY A 389 -17.57 -3.38 -23.65
CA GLY A 389 -17.08 -3.48 -22.27
C GLY A 389 -15.58 -3.23 -22.13
N TRP A 390 -14.82 -3.42 -23.20
CA TRP A 390 -13.38 -3.20 -23.26
C TRP A 390 -13.02 -1.74 -23.58
N THR A 391 -13.68 -1.11 -24.55
CA THR A 391 -13.34 0.23 -25.05
C THR A 391 -14.14 1.37 -24.41
N GLU A 392 -15.33 1.08 -23.91
CA GLU A 392 -16.24 2.06 -23.29
C GLU A 392 -16.44 1.81 -21.78
N GLY A 393 -16.12 0.60 -21.31
CA GLY A 393 -16.43 0.16 -19.95
C GLY A 393 -17.91 -0.21 -19.85
N GLY A 394 -18.53 -0.14 -18.67
CA GLY A 394 -19.98 -0.31 -18.61
C GLY A 394 -20.47 -1.75 -18.51
N VAL A 395 -19.94 -2.61 -19.39
CA VAL A 395 -20.46 -3.95 -19.70
C VAL A 395 -19.62 -5.05 -19.04
N ARG A 396 -20.29 -6.12 -18.59
CA ARG A 396 -19.62 -7.29 -18.00
C ARG A 396 -18.83 -8.04 -19.05
N LEU A 397 -17.53 -8.20 -18.81
CA LEU A 397 -16.64 -8.93 -19.71
C LEU A 397 -16.63 -10.45 -19.42
N PRO A 398 -16.33 -11.28 -20.42
CA PRO A 398 -15.87 -12.65 -20.22
C PRO A 398 -14.74 -12.72 -19.18
N ARG A 399 -14.73 -13.78 -18.34
CA ARG A 399 -13.81 -13.90 -17.19
C ARG A 399 -12.33 -13.73 -17.56
N ALA A 400 -11.91 -14.19 -18.73
CA ALA A 400 -10.51 -14.07 -19.17
C ALA A 400 -10.13 -12.63 -19.56
N LEU A 401 -11.01 -11.90 -20.25
CA LEU A 401 -10.81 -10.48 -20.56
C LEU A 401 -10.83 -9.63 -19.27
N GLU A 402 -11.75 -9.92 -18.35
CA GLU A 402 -11.79 -9.27 -17.04
C GLU A 402 -10.49 -9.49 -16.25
N ARG A 403 -9.93 -10.70 -16.31
CA ARG A 403 -8.65 -11.03 -15.68
C ARG A 403 -7.50 -10.24 -16.29
N ARG A 404 -7.40 -10.18 -17.63
CA ARG A 404 -6.36 -9.41 -18.34
C ARG A 404 -6.44 -7.92 -18.02
N ARG A 405 -7.65 -7.36 -18.02
CA ARG A 405 -7.89 -5.96 -17.65
C ARG A 405 -7.46 -5.65 -16.22
N ARG A 406 -7.77 -6.55 -15.29
CA ARG A 406 -7.35 -6.44 -13.89
C ARG A 406 -5.83 -6.56 -13.72
N GLU A 407 -5.20 -7.48 -14.45
CA GLU A 407 -3.74 -7.65 -14.47
C GLU A 407 -3.05 -6.35 -14.90
N ILE A 408 -3.46 -5.78 -16.03
CA ILE A 408 -2.92 -4.50 -16.53
C ILE A 408 -3.04 -3.43 -15.45
N ARG A 409 -4.26 -3.20 -14.94
CA ARG A 409 -4.49 -2.20 -13.88
C ARG A 409 -3.64 -2.44 -12.63
N THR A 410 -3.51 -3.68 -12.17
CA THR A 410 -2.69 -4.03 -11.00
C THR A 410 -1.22 -3.70 -11.23
N ARG A 411 -0.65 -4.05 -12.40
CA ARG A 411 0.76 -3.75 -12.74
C ARG A 411 1.02 -2.25 -12.85
N LEU A 412 0.11 -1.49 -13.46
CA LEU A 412 0.22 -0.03 -13.51
C LEU A 412 0.15 0.59 -12.11
N LEU A 413 -0.77 0.13 -11.26
CA LEU A 413 -0.85 0.58 -9.86
C LEU A 413 0.42 0.26 -9.05
N ALA A 414 1.09 -0.85 -9.39
CA ALA A 414 2.40 -1.22 -8.85
C ALA A 414 3.56 -0.39 -9.42
N GLY A 415 3.31 0.49 -10.41
CA GLY A 415 4.31 1.38 -11.01
C GLY A 415 5.13 0.74 -12.14
N ASP A 416 4.67 -0.40 -12.68
CA ASP A 416 5.37 -1.15 -13.71
C ASP A 416 5.26 -0.44 -15.08
N THR A 417 6.18 0.50 -15.29
CA THR A 417 6.23 1.33 -16.51
C THR A 417 6.70 0.53 -17.70
N ASP A 418 7.69 -0.35 -17.51
CA ASP A 418 8.26 -1.12 -18.61
C ASP A 418 7.23 -2.13 -19.17
N PHE A 419 6.42 -2.76 -18.31
CA PHE A 419 5.28 -3.56 -18.77
C PHE A 419 4.31 -2.78 -19.67
N LEU A 420 4.02 -1.53 -19.33
CA LEU A 420 3.15 -0.69 -20.16
C LEU A 420 3.80 -0.42 -21.52
N LEU A 421 5.07 0.00 -21.52
CA LEU A 421 5.77 0.38 -22.73
C LEU A 421 6.01 -0.81 -23.66
N ASP A 422 6.47 -1.94 -23.11
CA ASP A 422 6.65 -3.19 -23.85
C ASP A 422 5.31 -3.67 -24.42
N GLY A 423 4.25 -3.59 -23.62
CA GLY A 423 2.91 -4.00 -24.04
C GLY A 423 2.27 -3.11 -25.11
N LEU A 424 2.62 -1.82 -25.14
CA LEU A 424 2.23 -0.91 -26.22
C LEU A 424 3.05 -1.21 -27.49
N ALA A 425 4.36 -1.44 -27.35
CA ALA A 425 5.26 -1.73 -28.47
C ALA A 425 4.96 -3.07 -29.16
N ASP A 426 4.64 -4.12 -28.38
CA ASP A 426 4.31 -5.45 -28.91
C ASP A 426 2.81 -5.62 -29.25
N GLY A 427 2.00 -4.59 -28.96
CA GLY A 427 0.56 -4.57 -29.22
C GLY A 427 -0.26 -5.52 -28.33
N SER A 428 0.25 -5.95 -27.18
CA SER A 428 -0.47 -6.75 -26.18
C SER A 428 -1.31 -5.92 -25.20
N ILE A 429 -1.17 -4.59 -25.23
CA ILE A 429 -1.99 -3.62 -24.51
C ILE A 429 -2.71 -2.71 -25.51
N ASP A 430 -4.04 -2.60 -25.34
CA ASP A 430 -4.86 -1.66 -26.11
C ASP A 430 -4.84 -0.29 -25.43
N PRO A 431 -4.34 0.78 -26.08
CA PRO A 431 -4.25 2.12 -25.50
C PRO A 431 -5.62 2.74 -25.21
N ARG A 432 -6.69 2.21 -25.82
CA ARG A 432 -8.08 2.63 -25.61
C ARG A 432 -8.83 1.77 -24.60
N MET A 433 -8.16 0.82 -23.94
CA MET A 433 -8.75 0.00 -22.89
C MET A 433 -9.34 0.88 -21.79
N ARG A 434 -10.55 0.52 -21.33
CA ARG A 434 -11.19 1.07 -20.15
C ARG A 434 -11.47 0.00 -19.11
N ASP A 435 -11.26 0.34 -17.84
CA ASP A 435 -11.63 -0.54 -16.73
C ASP A 435 -13.13 -0.50 -16.38
N GLY A 436 -13.54 -1.25 -15.35
CA GLY A 436 -14.94 -1.30 -14.92
C GLY A 436 -15.50 0.05 -14.43
N ALA A 437 -14.64 0.96 -13.99
CA ALA A 437 -14.99 2.33 -13.61
C ALA A 437 -14.93 3.32 -14.79
N GLY A 438 -14.52 2.86 -15.98
CA GLY A 438 -14.36 3.67 -17.18
C GLY A 438 -13.00 4.36 -17.29
N TRP A 439 -12.04 4.05 -16.40
CA TRP A 439 -10.71 4.65 -16.44
C TRP A 439 -9.94 4.13 -17.65
N THR A 440 -9.44 5.06 -18.46
CA THR A 440 -8.50 4.82 -19.55
C THR A 440 -7.08 4.62 -19.00
N LEU A 441 -6.14 4.18 -19.84
CA LEU A 441 -4.73 4.13 -19.46
C LEU A 441 -4.17 5.52 -19.12
N THR A 442 -4.65 6.59 -19.77
CA THR A 442 -4.30 7.99 -19.44
C THR A 442 -4.68 8.36 -18.01
N HIS A 443 -5.81 7.87 -17.48
CA HIS A 443 -6.13 8.06 -16.06
C HIS A 443 -5.12 7.38 -15.13
N MET A 444 -4.60 6.22 -15.54
CA MET A 444 -3.71 5.39 -14.74
C MET A 444 -2.25 5.85 -14.82
N VAL A 445 -1.92 6.80 -15.70
CA VAL A 445 -0.55 7.27 -15.93
C VAL A 445 0.13 7.81 -14.68
N MET A 446 -0.66 8.34 -13.73
CA MET A 446 -0.14 8.86 -12.45
C MET A 446 0.50 7.78 -11.56
N TRP A 447 0.28 6.51 -11.83
CA TRP A 447 0.86 5.41 -11.04
C TRP A 447 2.22 4.96 -11.55
N VAL A 448 2.55 5.26 -12.81
CA VAL A 448 3.80 4.86 -13.49
C VAL A 448 4.71 6.08 -13.68
N ASP A 449 5.89 5.88 -14.26
CA ASP A 449 6.72 6.99 -14.73
C ASP A 449 6.05 7.68 -15.93
N TRP A 450 5.23 8.68 -15.60
CA TRP A 450 4.42 9.40 -16.56
C TRP A 450 5.26 10.14 -17.61
N ARG A 451 6.53 10.47 -17.33
CA ARG A 451 7.40 11.16 -18.28
C ARG A 451 7.68 10.29 -19.51
N ARG A 452 7.78 8.97 -19.31
CA ARG A 452 7.92 7.97 -20.38
C ARG A 452 6.57 7.47 -20.88
N ALA A 453 5.63 7.22 -19.98
CA ALA A 453 4.35 6.57 -20.30
C ALA A 453 3.36 7.48 -21.02
N LEU A 454 3.26 8.77 -20.65
CA LEU A 454 2.26 9.67 -21.24
C LEU A 454 2.51 9.90 -22.73
N PRO A 455 3.73 10.21 -23.22
CA PRO A 455 3.98 10.34 -24.65
C PRO A 455 3.66 9.05 -25.41
N ALA A 456 4.17 7.90 -24.95
CA ALA A 456 3.93 6.61 -25.61
C ALA A 456 2.44 6.24 -25.69
N LEU A 457 1.65 6.54 -24.65
CA LEU A 457 0.20 6.32 -24.68
C LEU A 457 -0.48 7.18 -25.74
N LEU A 458 -0.11 8.46 -25.83
CA LEU A 458 -0.72 9.39 -26.79
C LEU A 458 -0.30 9.05 -28.23
N ASP A 459 0.96 8.70 -28.45
CA ASP A 459 1.46 8.23 -29.75
C ASP A 459 0.74 6.95 -30.20
N ALA A 460 0.37 6.08 -29.25
CA ALA A 460 -0.45 4.90 -29.50
C ALA A 460 -1.96 5.19 -29.65
N GLY A 461 -2.40 6.44 -29.52
CA GLY A 461 -3.79 6.86 -29.70
C GLY A 461 -4.67 6.72 -28.45
N ALA A 462 -4.08 6.71 -27.25
CA ALA A 462 -4.85 6.81 -26.01
C ALA A 462 -5.52 8.20 -25.91
N PRO A 463 -6.79 8.26 -25.48
CA PRO A 463 -7.50 9.54 -25.39
C PRO A 463 -7.01 10.39 -24.20
N LEU A 464 -6.80 11.69 -24.45
CA LEU A 464 -6.37 12.66 -23.42
C LEU A 464 -7.49 13.02 -22.45
N ASP A 465 -8.70 13.31 -22.96
CA ASP A 465 -9.84 13.84 -22.18
C ASP A 465 -11.04 12.90 -22.10
N ALA A 466 -10.85 11.61 -22.41
CA ALA A 466 -11.91 10.63 -22.23
C ALA A 466 -12.35 10.59 -20.75
N GLY A 467 -13.59 10.96 -20.46
CA GLY A 467 -14.15 10.89 -19.12
C GLY A 467 -14.46 9.46 -18.67
N ASP A 468 -14.32 9.18 -17.38
CA ASP A 468 -14.81 7.94 -16.74
C ASP A 468 -16.36 7.90 -16.71
N ARG A 469 -16.95 6.92 -16.00
CA ARG A 469 -18.41 6.73 -15.96
C ARG A 469 -19.22 7.90 -15.39
N ILE A 470 -18.56 8.85 -14.74
CA ILE A 470 -19.19 10.06 -14.21
C ILE A 470 -18.53 11.33 -14.77
N GLY A 471 -17.86 11.20 -15.92
CA GLY A 471 -17.29 12.31 -16.68
C GLY A 471 -15.97 12.84 -16.12
N ARG A 472 -15.30 12.14 -15.20
CA ARG A 472 -13.99 12.60 -14.70
C ARG A 472 -12.93 12.34 -15.75
N THR A 473 -12.21 13.36 -16.19
CA THR A 473 -11.08 13.24 -17.13
C THR A 473 -9.79 12.79 -16.40
N PRO A 474 -8.75 12.35 -17.13
CA PRO A 474 -7.43 12.09 -16.53
C PRO A 474 -6.89 13.28 -15.72
N LEU A 475 -7.05 14.51 -16.21
CA LEU A 475 -6.66 15.72 -15.48
C LEU A 475 -7.46 15.88 -14.18
N TYR A 476 -8.79 15.68 -14.22
CA TYR A 476 -9.63 15.71 -13.02
C TYR A 476 -9.13 14.72 -11.96
N VAL A 477 -8.88 13.47 -12.39
CA VAL A 477 -8.45 12.40 -11.49
C VAL A 477 -7.05 12.67 -10.95
N ALA A 478 -6.14 13.25 -11.73
CA ALA A 478 -4.81 13.66 -11.28
C ALA A 478 -4.91 14.67 -10.12
N VAL A 479 -5.72 15.72 -10.27
CA VAL A 479 -5.94 16.75 -9.24
C VAL A 479 -6.56 16.13 -7.98
N MET A 480 -7.67 15.41 -8.13
CA MET A 480 -8.39 14.82 -7.00
C MET A 480 -7.55 13.85 -6.16
N ASN A 481 -6.61 13.17 -6.79
CA ASN A 481 -5.78 12.16 -6.13
C ASN A 481 -4.39 12.66 -5.73
N GLY A 482 -4.10 13.96 -5.95
CA GLY A 482 -2.82 14.57 -5.58
C GLY A 482 -1.65 13.98 -6.36
N ALA A 483 -1.80 13.83 -7.68
CA ALA A 483 -0.71 13.43 -8.57
C ALA A 483 0.41 14.47 -8.61
N ASP A 484 1.51 14.14 -9.31
CA ASP A 484 2.62 15.06 -9.56
C ASP A 484 2.12 16.36 -10.24
N PRO A 485 2.39 17.56 -9.67
CA PRO A 485 2.06 18.83 -10.33
C PRO A 485 2.59 18.94 -11.76
N ASP A 486 3.76 18.37 -12.05
CA ASP A 486 4.36 18.42 -13.39
C ASP A 486 3.56 17.59 -14.40
N LEU A 487 2.96 16.48 -13.96
CA LEU A 487 2.01 15.73 -14.79
C LEU A 487 0.79 16.59 -15.13
N MET A 488 0.26 17.35 -14.16
CA MET A 488 -0.89 18.23 -14.40
C MET A 488 -0.52 19.35 -15.38
N ARG A 489 0.64 20.00 -15.18
CA ARG A 489 1.16 21.01 -16.12
C ARG A 489 1.33 20.42 -17.51
N ARG A 490 1.86 19.20 -17.62
CA ARG A 490 2.03 18.53 -18.91
C ARG A 490 0.69 18.22 -19.59
N LEU A 491 -0.30 17.72 -18.85
CA LEU A 491 -1.64 17.49 -19.39
C LEU A 491 -2.28 18.78 -19.89
N LEU A 492 -2.18 19.88 -19.13
CA LEU A 492 -2.65 21.21 -19.55
C LEU A 492 -1.93 21.70 -20.81
N ALA A 493 -0.60 21.55 -20.88
CA ALA A 493 0.19 21.93 -22.04
C ALA A 493 -0.13 21.09 -23.30
N LEU A 494 -0.67 19.88 -23.12
CA LEU A 494 -1.16 19.02 -24.20
C LEU A 494 -2.61 19.35 -24.60
N GLY A 495 -3.22 20.35 -23.98
CA GLY A 495 -4.58 20.79 -24.29
C GLY A 495 -5.69 20.05 -23.54
N ALA A 496 -5.37 19.37 -22.44
CA ALA A 496 -6.39 18.71 -21.62
C ALA A 496 -7.41 19.73 -21.10
N ASP A 497 -8.69 19.46 -21.32
CA ASP A 497 -9.77 20.37 -20.93
C ASP A 497 -9.91 20.44 -19.39
N HIS A 498 -9.46 21.56 -18.82
CA HIS A 498 -9.54 21.83 -17.39
C HIS A 498 -10.95 22.23 -16.91
N ARG A 499 -11.91 22.38 -17.83
CA ARG A 499 -13.33 22.66 -17.59
C ARG A 499 -14.24 21.50 -17.94
N ALA A 500 -13.68 20.35 -18.34
CA ALA A 500 -14.46 19.13 -18.60
C ALA A 500 -15.29 18.75 -17.36
N GLY A 501 -16.60 18.92 -17.48
CA GLY A 501 -17.55 18.74 -16.40
C GLY A 501 -17.87 17.29 -16.14
N THR A 502 -17.82 16.91 -14.86
CA THR A 502 -18.43 15.67 -14.38
C THR A 502 -19.96 15.77 -14.38
N VAL A 503 -20.65 14.65 -14.20
CA VAL A 503 -22.12 14.61 -14.01
C VAL A 503 -22.60 15.40 -12.78
N HIS A 504 -21.68 15.79 -11.89
CA HIS A 504 -21.97 16.60 -10.71
C HIS A 504 -21.61 18.10 -10.90
N GLY A 505 -21.27 18.52 -12.11
CA GLY A 505 -20.87 19.91 -12.41
C GLY A 505 -19.48 20.32 -11.89
N SER A 506 -18.73 19.39 -11.29
CA SER A 506 -17.33 19.60 -10.87
C SER A 506 -16.38 19.37 -12.03
N TYR A 507 -15.30 20.15 -12.13
CA TYR A 507 -14.30 20.09 -13.20
C TYR A 507 -12.87 20.33 -12.65
N PRO A 508 -11.80 20.01 -13.40
CA PRO A 508 -10.43 20.03 -12.88
C PRO A 508 -10.00 21.35 -12.22
N SER A 509 -10.17 22.51 -12.88
CA SER A 509 -9.71 23.79 -12.31
C SER A 509 -10.48 24.19 -11.05
N TYR A 510 -11.79 23.91 -10.99
CA TYR A 510 -12.58 24.12 -9.77
C TYR A 510 -12.04 23.32 -8.58
N VAL A 511 -11.77 22.02 -8.79
CA VAL A 511 -11.21 21.16 -7.74
C VAL A 511 -9.81 21.63 -7.33
N ALA A 512 -8.98 22.05 -8.29
CA ALA A 512 -7.62 22.50 -8.00
C ALA A 512 -7.61 23.67 -7.01
N HIS A 513 -8.51 24.65 -7.21
CA HIS A 513 -8.66 25.80 -6.32
C HIS A 513 -9.21 25.42 -4.93
N GLN A 514 -10.06 24.39 -4.84
CA GLN A 514 -10.53 23.87 -3.54
C GLN A 514 -9.47 23.08 -2.76
N ARG A 515 -8.38 22.66 -3.41
CA ARG A 515 -7.33 21.80 -2.83
C ARG A 515 -5.97 22.49 -2.74
N SER A 516 -5.95 23.82 -2.67
CA SER A 516 -4.71 24.60 -2.54
C SER A 516 -3.90 24.26 -1.28
N ASP A 517 -4.52 23.62 -0.29
CA ASP A 517 -3.86 23.07 0.90
C ASP A 517 -3.02 21.80 0.61
N TRP A 518 -3.16 21.16 -0.56
CA TRP A 518 -2.57 19.84 -0.86
C TRP A 518 -1.17 19.93 -1.46
N GLN A 519 -0.96 20.87 -2.36
CA GLN A 519 0.28 21.19 -3.07
C GLN A 519 0.06 22.48 -3.86
N ASP A 520 1.13 23.07 -4.36
CA ASP A 520 1.01 24.23 -5.24
C ASP A 520 0.28 23.82 -6.53
N LEU A 521 -0.94 24.34 -6.68
CA LEU A 521 -1.81 24.21 -7.84
C LEU A 521 -2.17 25.59 -8.43
N SER A 522 -1.39 26.63 -8.09
CA SER A 522 -1.61 28.01 -8.54
C SER A 522 -1.51 28.19 -10.06
N PHE A 523 -0.92 27.23 -10.75
CA PHE A 523 -0.80 27.21 -12.21
C PHE A 523 -2.08 26.77 -12.94
N PHE A 524 -3.11 26.34 -12.21
CA PHE A 524 -4.40 26.04 -12.85
C PHE A 524 -5.05 27.35 -13.32
N PRO A 525 -5.62 27.38 -14.53
CA PRO A 525 -6.37 28.54 -15.00
C PRO A 525 -7.53 28.87 -14.07
N ASP A 526 -7.88 30.16 -14.00
CA ASP A 526 -9.00 30.62 -13.19
C ASP A 526 -10.28 29.88 -13.65
N PRO A 527 -11.04 29.25 -12.74
CA PRO A 527 -12.28 28.57 -13.08
C PRO A 527 -13.31 29.46 -13.78
N THR A 528 -13.18 30.78 -13.69
CA THR A 528 -14.04 31.79 -14.31
C THR A 528 -13.50 32.38 -15.61
N SER A 529 -12.22 32.19 -15.94
CA SER A 529 -11.62 32.71 -17.20
C SER A 529 -12.14 31.97 -18.45
N HIS A 530 -12.49 32.74 -19.48
CA HIS A 530 -13.07 32.29 -20.76
C HIS A 530 -12.02 32.06 -21.84
#